data_AF-A0A164MWN3-F1
#
_entry.id   AF-A0A164MWN3-F1
#
_cell.length_a   1.000
_cell.length_b   1.000
_cell.length_c   1.000
_cell.angle_alpha   90.00
_cell.angle_beta   90.00
_cell.angle_gamma   90.00
#
_symmetry.space_group_name_H-M   'P 1'
#
loop_
_entity.id
_entity.type
_entity.pdbx_description
1 polymer ?
#
loop_
_entity_poly.entity_id
_entity_poly.type
_entity_poly.pdbx_seq_one_letter_code
_entity_poly.pdbx_strand_id
1 'polypeptide(L)'
;MSPYFTLCRKIVIRSTEFNIYYKPDAIHGVIFKMAELEGRGGRVVNKIYATLDVATELCERLHALEQFYQEFRPLPRNAQLKYEEMVEQDSTYKLNLTVRQYRQHLQITQTKKRLTRGPCDCIAIPDIGDFRRELAQLIEEMSNLYLPTFVETDESGISKVIRGDRVAVIYCSVRPWPWTRSYPTTELLHDPVLVALIHGERDVNRIREYCENTYPDLMVDTYVDMNYEPSDSAVLYDYLKIRWIRRGQRFRVNERPGTIALPHEDHWFIA
;
A
#
# COMPACT_ATOMS: atom_id res chain seq x y z
N MET A 1 -26.90 5.66 6.52
CA MET A 1 -25.86 6.02 5.52
C MET A 1 -26.51 6.04 4.14
N SER A 2 -26.06 6.92 3.21
CA SER A 2 -26.62 7.02 1.86
C SER A 2 -26.45 5.70 1.09
N PRO A 3 -27.49 5.18 0.41
CA PRO A 3 -27.38 3.93 -0.35
C PRO A 3 -26.68 4.11 -1.70
N TYR A 4 -26.40 5.36 -2.10
CA TYR A 4 -25.91 5.72 -3.43
C TYR A 4 -24.40 5.94 -3.47
N PHE A 5 -23.81 5.67 -4.63
CA PHE A 5 -22.42 5.97 -4.93
C PHE A 5 -22.23 7.47 -5.17
N THR A 6 -21.34 8.09 -4.41
CA THR A 6 -20.96 9.49 -4.54
C THR A 6 -19.66 9.59 -5.32
N LEU A 7 -19.58 10.48 -6.31
CA LEU A 7 -18.33 10.73 -7.04
C LEU A 7 -17.29 11.33 -6.09
N CYS A 8 -16.12 10.70 -5.97
CA CYS A 8 -15.01 11.24 -5.17
C CYS A 8 -13.85 11.74 -6.01
N ARG A 9 -13.52 11.08 -7.13
CA ARG A 9 -12.31 11.42 -7.88
C ARG A 9 -12.51 11.21 -9.38
N LYS A 10 -11.96 12.13 -10.17
CA LYS A 10 -11.86 12.02 -11.63
C LYS A 10 -10.39 11.91 -11.99
N ILE A 11 -10.04 10.93 -12.81
CA ILE A 11 -8.68 10.67 -13.25
C ILE A 11 -8.67 10.65 -14.77
N VAL A 12 -7.78 11.43 -15.40
CA VAL A 12 -7.60 11.42 -16.85
C VAL A 12 -6.20 10.92 -17.15
N ILE A 13 -6.11 9.74 -17.76
CA ILE A 13 -4.83 9.12 -18.14
C ILE A 13 -4.81 9.02 -19.66
N ARG A 14 -3.99 9.86 -20.28
CA ARG A 14 -3.93 10.01 -21.74
C ARG A 14 -5.32 10.38 -22.29
N SER A 15 -5.95 9.47 -23.05
CA SER A 15 -7.28 9.65 -23.65
C SER A 15 -8.41 8.98 -22.87
N THR A 16 -8.10 8.25 -21.78
CA THR A 16 -9.08 7.52 -20.99
C THR A 16 -9.43 8.31 -19.73
N GLU A 17 -10.73 8.47 -19.47
CA GLU A 17 -11.24 9.09 -18.24
C GLU A 17 -11.79 8.02 -17.31
N PHE A 18 -11.45 8.13 -16.01
CA PHE A 18 -11.97 7.29 -14.96
C PHE A 18 -12.69 8.13 -13.92
N ASN A 19 -13.89 7.71 -13.54
CA ASN A 19 -14.59 8.24 -12.38
C ASN A 19 -14.56 7.19 -11.28
N ILE A 20 -14.01 7.57 -10.13
CA ILE A 20 -14.07 6.78 -8.91
C ILE A 20 -15.19 7.34 -8.05
N TYR A 21 -16.10 6.46 -7.68
CA TYR A 21 -17.17 6.71 -6.73
C TYR A 21 -16.94 5.89 -5.48
N TYR A 22 -17.50 6.34 -4.36
CA TYR A 22 -17.49 5.59 -3.11
C TYR A 22 -18.89 5.47 -2.53
N LYS A 23 -19.08 4.45 -1.71
CA LYS A 23 -20.27 4.23 -0.89
C LYS A 23 -19.82 3.70 0.47
N PRO A 24 -20.23 4.31 1.60
CA PRO A 24 -19.96 3.76 2.91
C PRO A 24 -20.58 2.36 3.06
N ASP A 25 -19.85 1.47 3.72
CA ASP A 25 -20.26 0.10 3.98
C ASP A 25 -19.94 -0.28 5.44
N ALA A 26 -20.88 -0.94 6.11
CA ALA A 26 -20.73 -1.23 7.53
C ALA A 26 -19.67 -2.29 7.83
N ILE A 27 -19.37 -3.18 6.87
CA ILE A 27 -18.43 -4.29 7.04
C ILE A 27 -17.06 -3.88 6.51
N HIS A 28 -17.04 -3.23 5.34
CA HIS A 28 -15.82 -2.94 4.60
C HIS A 28 -15.33 -1.48 4.73
N GLY A 29 -16.01 -0.67 5.54
CA GLY A 29 -15.81 0.78 5.66
C GLY A 29 -16.31 1.54 4.43
N VAL A 30 -15.72 1.27 3.27
CA VAL A 30 -16.06 1.88 1.98
C VAL A 30 -15.99 0.86 0.85
N ILE A 31 -16.93 0.96 -0.08
CA ILE A 31 -16.88 0.30 -1.38
C ILE A 31 -16.65 1.34 -2.46
N PHE A 32 -15.61 1.14 -3.26
CA PHE A 32 -15.31 1.90 -4.46
C PHE A 32 -15.99 1.31 -5.68
N LYS A 33 -16.42 2.18 -6.58
CA LYS A 33 -16.79 1.88 -7.96
C LYS A 33 -15.85 2.68 -8.86
N MET A 34 -14.97 1.99 -9.57
CA MET A 34 -14.05 2.57 -10.54
C MET A 34 -14.65 2.37 -11.93
N ALA A 35 -15.06 3.46 -12.58
CA ALA A 35 -15.73 3.44 -13.88
C ALA A 35 -14.83 4.05 -14.95
N GLU A 36 -14.66 3.34 -16.07
CA GLU A 36 -14.03 3.83 -17.29
C GLU A 36 -15.08 4.49 -18.19
N LEU A 37 -14.78 5.67 -18.75
CA LEU A 37 -15.67 6.45 -19.59
C LEU A 37 -15.24 6.44 -21.06
N GLU A 38 -16.23 6.47 -21.96
CA GLU A 38 -16.00 6.61 -23.40
C GLU A 38 -15.67 8.06 -23.75
N GLY A 39 -14.38 8.40 -23.82
CA GLY A 39 -13.95 9.78 -24.06
C GLY A 39 -14.30 10.74 -22.91
N ARG A 40 -14.08 12.04 -23.10
CA ARG A 40 -14.24 13.03 -22.04
C ARG A 40 -15.72 13.26 -21.71
N GLY A 41 -16.12 12.96 -20.47
CA GLY A 41 -17.49 13.11 -19.99
C GLY A 41 -18.51 12.15 -20.61
N GLY A 42 -18.06 11.08 -21.26
CA GLY A 42 -18.93 10.14 -21.96
C GLY A 42 -19.67 9.16 -21.04
N ARG A 43 -20.33 8.17 -21.65
CA ARG A 43 -21.00 7.10 -20.91
C ARG A 43 -19.99 6.17 -20.24
N VAL A 44 -20.39 5.57 -19.12
CA VAL A 44 -19.60 4.49 -18.48
C VAL A 44 -19.60 3.28 -19.40
N VAL A 45 -18.41 2.86 -19.83
CA VAL A 45 -18.21 1.68 -20.68
C VAL A 45 -18.00 0.45 -19.82
N ASN A 46 -17.07 0.55 -18.88
CA ASN A 46 -16.68 -0.55 -18.01
C ASN A 46 -16.59 -0.09 -16.56
N LYS A 47 -16.74 -1.03 -15.63
CA LYS A 47 -16.59 -0.74 -14.20
C LYS A 47 -16.20 -1.94 -13.37
N ILE A 48 -15.37 -1.69 -12.37
CA ILE A 48 -15.08 -2.64 -11.30
C ILE A 48 -15.47 -2.06 -9.96
N TYR A 49 -15.73 -2.94 -9.00
CA TYR A 49 -16.03 -2.57 -7.62
C TYR A 49 -14.97 -3.16 -6.73
N ALA A 50 -14.49 -2.42 -5.74
CA ALA A 50 -13.49 -2.87 -4.78
C ALA A 50 -13.90 -2.41 -3.38
N THR A 51 -13.79 -3.27 -2.37
CA THR A 51 -13.80 -2.81 -0.99
C THR A 51 -12.55 -1.99 -0.71
N LEU A 52 -12.50 -1.29 0.41
CA LEU A 52 -11.31 -0.54 0.81
C LEU A 52 -10.07 -1.45 0.92
N ASP A 53 -10.21 -2.65 1.49
CA ASP A 53 -9.09 -3.61 1.60
C ASP A 53 -8.59 -4.07 0.23
N VAL A 54 -9.52 -4.38 -0.69
CA VAL A 54 -9.18 -4.75 -2.06
C VAL A 54 -8.51 -3.60 -2.79
N ALA A 55 -8.98 -2.37 -2.60
CA ALA A 55 -8.37 -1.21 -3.23
C ALA A 55 -6.94 -1.00 -2.71
N THR A 56 -6.71 -1.18 -1.42
CA THR A 56 -5.37 -1.11 -0.81
C THR A 56 -4.45 -2.18 -1.36
N GLU A 57 -4.87 -3.46 -1.37
CA GLU A 57 -4.06 -4.52 -1.99
C GLU A 57 -3.82 -4.24 -3.48
N LEU A 58 -4.84 -3.77 -4.21
CA LEU A 58 -4.70 -3.40 -5.61
C LEU A 58 -3.60 -2.34 -5.78
N CYS A 59 -3.53 -1.32 -4.94
CA CYS A 59 -2.46 -0.33 -4.96
C CYS A 59 -1.06 -0.95 -4.77
N GLU A 60 -0.91 -1.93 -3.89
CA GLU A 60 0.35 -2.66 -3.69
C GLU A 60 0.73 -3.46 -4.94
N ARG A 61 -0.23 -4.18 -5.52
CA ARG A 61 -0.03 -4.94 -6.77
C ARG A 61 0.35 -4.02 -7.93
N LEU A 62 -0.33 -2.88 -8.07
CA LEU A 62 0.01 -1.87 -9.08
C LEU A 62 1.43 -1.33 -8.90
N HIS A 63 1.89 -1.14 -7.66
CA HIS A 63 3.27 -0.72 -7.41
C HIS A 63 4.29 -1.77 -7.89
N ALA A 64 4.07 -3.03 -7.55
CA ALA A 64 4.94 -4.13 -7.98
C ALA A 64 4.95 -4.31 -9.50
N LEU A 65 3.79 -4.14 -10.16
CA LEU A 65 3.68 -4.17 -11.63
C LEU A 65 4.40 -2.98 -12.28
N GLU A 66 4.31 -1.79 -11.69
CA GLU A 66 5.03 -0.59 -12.15
C GLU A 66 6.55 -0.80 -12.07
N GLN A 67 7.06 -1.31 -10.95
CA GLN A 67 8.48 -1.65 -10.78
C GLN A 67 8.94 -2.70 -11.79
N PHE A 68 8.19 -3.79 -11.92
CA PHE A 68 8.48 -4.84 -12.90
C PHE A 68 8.58 -4.29 -14.32
N TYR A 69 7.65 -3.41 -14.71
CA TYR A 69 7.68 -2.76 -16.03
C TYR A 69 8.92 -1.87 -16.24
N GLN A 70 9.38 -1.18 -15.20
CA GLN A 70 10.57 -0.33 -15.26
C GLN A 70 11.86 -1.15 -15.44
N GLU A 71 11.93 -2.30 -14.77
CA GLU A 71 13.06 -3.24 -14.85
C GLU A 71 13.08 -4.02 -16.17
N PHE A 72 11.92 -4.28 -16.75
CA PHE A 72 11.78 -5.06 -17.99
C PHE A 72 12.10 -4.20 -19.23
N ARG A 73 13.38 -3.86 -19.43
CA ARG A 73 13.87 -3.19 -20.64
C ARG A 73 14.99 -4.01 -21.31
N PRO A 74 14.97 -4.15 -22.66
CA PRO A 74 14.03 -3.55 -23.63
C PRO A 74 12.65 -4.21 -23.65
N LEU A 75 11.61 -3.42 -23.95
CA LEU A 75 10.22 -3.90 -23.95
C LEU A 75 9.89 -4.73 -25.20
N PRO A 76 9.25 -5.90 -25.05
CA PRO A 76 8.83 -6.72 -26.17
C PRO A 76 7.66 -6.06 -26.91
N ARG A 77 7.59 -6.28 -28.23
CA ARG A 77 6.46 -5.82 -29.04
C ARG A 77 5.28 -6.76 -28.86
N ASN A 78 4.16 -6.26 -28.34
CA ASN A 78 2.89 -6.99 -28.24
C ASN A 78 3.00 -8.30 -27.45
N ALA A 79 3.37 -8.20 -26.17
CA ALA A 79 3.46 -9.36 -25.28
C ALA A 79 2.71 -9.13 -23.97
N GLN A 80 2.31 -10.22 -23.34
CA GLN A 80 1.94 -10.22 -21.94
C GLN A 80 3.22 -10.24 -21.10
N LEU A 81 3.35 -9.28 -20.18
CA LEU A 81 4.50 -9.16 -19.29
C LEU A 81 4.29 -9.91 -17.99
N LYS A 82 3.11 -9.75 -17.38
CA LYS A 82 2.83 -10.34 -16.07
C LYS A 82 1.33 -10.56 -15.88
N TYR A 83 1.00 -11.59 -15.11
CA TYR A 83 -0.34 -11.89 -14.64
C TYR A 83 -0.33 -11.99 -13.13
N GLU A 84 -1.25 -11.29 -12.48
CA GLU A 84 -1.51 -11.44 -11.06
C GLU A 84 -3.00 -11.65 -10.82
N GLU A 85 -3.33 -12.35 -9.75
CA GLU A 85 -4.71 -12.62 -9.36
C GLU A 85 -4.88 -12.31 -7.88
N MET A 86 -5.92 -11.55 -7.56
CA MET A 86 -6.38 -11.29 -6.19
C MET A 86 -7.70 -12.01 -5.99
N VAL A 87 -7.75 -12.92 -5.02
CA VAL A 87 -8.93 -13.71 -4.72
C VAL A 87 -9.51 -13.25 -3.39
N GLU A 88 -10.72 -12.72 -3.45
CA GLU A 88 -11.53 -12.38 -2.29
C GLU A 88 -12.73 -13.31 -2.18
N GLN A 89 -13.34 -13.32 -1.00
CA GLN A 89 -14.50 -14.15 -0.70
C GLN A 89 -15.65 -13.99 -1.72
N ASP A 90 -15.84 -12.74 -2.19
CA ASP A 90 -16.97 -12.36 -3.05
C ASP A 90 -16.56 -11.96 -4.48
N SER A 91 -15.27 -11.80 -4.73
CA SER A 91 -14.75 -11.32 -6.00
C SER A 91 -13.36 -11.85 -6.34
N THR A 92 -13.07 -11.96 -7.64
CA THR A 92 -11.72 -12.29 -8.11
C THR A 92 -11.30 -11.24 -9.13
N TYR A 93 -10.15 -10.64 -8.90
CA TYR A 93 -9.56 -9.59 -9.72
C TYR A 93 -8.33 -10.13 -10.44
N LYS A 94 -8.35 -10.07 -11.77
CA LYS A 94 -7.26 -10.52 -12.62
C LYS A 94 -6.57 -9.31 -13.20
N LEU A 95 -5.28 -9.16 -12.92
CA LEU A 95 -4.44 -8.06 -13.37
C LEU A 95 -3.55 -8.59 -14.49
N ASN A 96 -3.84 -8.18 -15.73
CA ASN A 96 -3.09 -8.58 -16.90
C ASN A 96 -2.28 -7.40 -17.45
N LEU A 97 -0.98 -7.39 -17.18
CA LEU A 97 -0.05 -6.40 -17.70
C LEU A 97 0.45 -6.83 -19.08
N THR A 98 0.13 -6.03 -20.08
CA THR A 98 0.55 -6.24 -21.46
C THR A 98 1.34 -5.04 -21.97
N VAL A 99 2.18 -5.26 -22.98
CA VAL A 99 2.81 -4.17 -23.74
C VAL A 99 2.18 -4.15 -25.12
N ARG A 100 1.63 -3.00 -25.52
CA ARG A 100 1.14 -2.75 -26.89
C ARG A 100 1.95 -1.61 -27.48
N GLN A 101 2.56 -1.83 -28.64
CA GLN A 101 3.38 -0.81 -29.32
C GLN A 101 4.43 -0.14 -28.39
N TYR A 102 5.14 -0.94 -27.60
CA TYR A 102 6.16 -0.49 -26.63
C TYR A 102 5.62 0.33 -25.44
N ARG A 103 4.31 0.29 -25.19
CA ARG A 103 3.69 0.94 -24.02
C ARG A 103 2.97 -0.07 -23.16
N GLN A 104 3.09 0.08 -21.84
CA GLN A 104 2.28 -0.67 -20.91
C GLN A 104 0.78 -0.45 -21.12
N HIS A 105 0.02 -1.49 -20.83
CA HIS A 105 -1.43 -1.50 -20.76
C HIS A 105 -1.85 -2.57 -19.76
N LEU A 106 -2.49 -2.14 -18.67
CA LEU A 106 -2.99 -3.02 -17.63
C LEU A 106 -4.51 -3.20 -17.79
N GLN A 107 -4.96 -4.44 -17.90
CA GLN A 107 -6.38 -4.77 -17.80
C GLN A 107 -6.68 -5.35 -16.42
N ILE A 108 -7.65 -4.78 -15.72
CA ILE A 108 -8.14 -5.32 -14.44
C ILE A 108 -9.52 -5.90 -14.69
N THR A 109 -9.68 -7.22 -14.56
CA THR A 109 -10.95 -7.91 -14.77
C THR A 109 -11.52 -8.41 -13.46
N GLN A 110 -12.76 -8.04 -13.13
CA GLN A 110 -13.50 -8.56 -11.99
C GLN A 110 -14.47 -9.66 -12.48
N THR A 111 -14.21 -10.92 -12.12
CA THR A 111 -14.94 -12.09 -12.67
C THR A 111 -16.03 -12.66 -11.77
N LYS A 112 -15.88 -12.54 -10.45
CA LYS A 112 -16.95 -12.83 -9.48
C LYS A 112 -17.38 -11.51 -8.88
N LYS A 113 -18.68 -11.21 -8.86
CA LYS A 113 -19.23 -9.97 -8.31
C LYS A 113 -20.35 -10.26 -7.33
N ARG A 114 -20.10 -10.98 -6.24
CA ARG A 114 -21.18 -11.17 -5.24
C ARG A 114 -21.63 -9.85 -4.63
N LEU A 115 -20.69 -8.90 -4.43
CA LEU A 115 -20.96 -7.54 -3.98
C LEU A 115 -22.00 -6.78 -4.82
N THR A 116 -22.08 -7.04 -6.13
CA THR A 116 -22.99 -6.31 -7.04
C THR A 116 -23.93 -7.19 -7.86
N ARG A 117 -23.83 -8.52 -7.73
CA ARG A 117 -24.56 -9.55 -8.48
C ARG A 117 -24.56 -9.34 -10.01
N GLY A 118 -23.52 -8.68 -10.53
CA GLY A 118 -23.41 -8.30 -11.94
C GLY A 118 -22.51 -9.20 -12.76
N PRO A 119 -22.51 -9.06 -14.11
CA PRO A 119 -21.61 -9.80 -14.99
C PRO A 119 -20.15 -9.37 -14.80
N CYS A 120 -19.24 -10.23 -15.26
CA CYS A 120 -17.81 -9.92 -15.37
C CYS A 120 -17.61 -8.60 -16.13
N ASP A 121 -16.65 -7.80 -15.69
CA ASP A 121 -16.36 -6.49 -16.30
C ASP A 121 -14.90 -6.15 -16.07
N CYS A 122 -14.33 -5.26 -16.88
CA CYS A 122 -12.92 -4.95 -16.82
C CYS A 122 -12.62 -3.49 -17.18
N ILE A 123 -11.73 -2.84 -16.44
CA ILE A 123 -11.20 -1.53 -16.81
C ILE A 123 -9.82 -1.66 -17.45
N ALA A 124 -9.52 -0.77 -18.40
CA ALA A 124 -8.25 -0.73 -19.10
C ALA A 124 -7.42 0.50 -18.72
N ILE A 125 -6.31 0.31 -18.02
CA ILE A 125 -5.44 1.38 -17.51
C ILE A 125 -4.23 1.56 -18.46
N PRO A 126 -4.12 2.71 -19.15
CA PRO A 126 -3.02 2.97 -20.09
C PRO A 126 -1.67 3.25 -19.42
N ASP A 127 -1.71 3.73 -18.18
CA ASP A 127 -0.52 4.06 -17.39
C ASP A 127 -0.74 3.72 -15.91
N ILE A 128 0.06 2.78 -15.39
CA ILE A 128 -0.09 2.27 -14.03
C ILE A 128 0.29 3.33 -13.00
N GLY A 129 1.34 4.11 -13.26
CA GLY A 129 1.93 5.01 -12.27
C GLY A 129 0.97 6.13 -11.86
N ASP A 130 0.32 6.76 -12.85
CA ASP A 130 -0.66 7.82 -12.61
C ASP A 130 -1.91 7.29 -11.90
N PHE A 131 -2.44 6.16 -12.36
CA PHE A 131 -3.62 5.54 -11.75
C PHE A 131 -3.36 5.13 -10.29
N ARG A 132 -2.22 4.49 -10.04
CA ARG A 132 -1.81 4.03 -8.71
C ARG A 132 -1.68 5.18 -7.74
N ARG A 133 -1.07 6.29 -8.16
CA ARG A 133 -0.85 7.47 -7.30
C ARG A 133 -2.17 8.07 -6.83
N GLU A 134 -3.09 8.27 -7.76
CA GLU A 134 -4.43 8.80 -7.47
C GLU A 134 -5.25 7.84 -6.60
N LEU A 135 -5.17 6.53 -6.87
CA LEU A 135 -5.85 5.52 -6.08
C LEU A 135 -5.27 5.43 -4.66
N ALA A 136 -3.95 5.48 -4.51
CA ALA A 136 -3.28 5.42 -3.22
C ALA A 136 -3.67 6.60 -2.31
N GLN A 137 -3.69 7.81 -2.87
CA GLN A 137 -4.11 8.99 -2.13
C GLN A 137 -5.59 8.89 -1.71
N LEU A 138 -6.47 8.44 -2.61
CA LEU A 138 -7.89 8.26 -2.29
C LEU A 138 -8.12 7.19 -1.20
N ILE A 139 -7.36 6.09 -1.24
CA ILE A 139 -7.43 5.04 -0.21
C ILE A 139 -6.99 5.58 1.15
N GLU A 140 -5.93 6.37 1.19
CA GLU A 140 -5.44 6.98 2.43
C GLU A 140 -6.51 7.91 3.03
N GLU A 141 -7.07 8.81 2.22
CA GLU A 141 -8.17 9.70 2.60
C GLU A 141 -9.36 8.91 3.17
N MET A 142 -9.83 7.90 2.44
CA MET A 142 -11.00 7.11 2.83
C MET A 142 -10.73 6.23 4.06
N SER A 143 -9.52 5.68 4.18
CA SER A 143 -9.12 4.89 5.35
C SER A 143 -9.15 5.75 6.61
N ASN A 144 -8.63 6.97 6.55
CA ASN A 144 -8.65 7.90 7.68
C ASN A 144 -10.07 8.32 8.07
N LEU A 145 -10.99 8.39 7.10
CA LEU A 145 -12.38 8.81 7.32
C LEU A 145 -13.27 7.68 7.88
N TYR A 146 -13.10 6.45 7.41
CA TYR A 146 -14.08 5.37 7.64
C TYR A 146 -13.55 4.20 8.46
N LEU A 147 -12.24 4.09 8.68
CA LEU A 147 -11.67 3.05 9.52
C LEU A 147 -11.02 3.69 10.76
N PRO A 148 -11.65 3.58 11.95
CA PRO A 148 -11.02 4.07 13.17
C PRO A 148 -9.74 3.31 13.44
N THR A 149 -8.76 4.02 14.02
CA THR A 149 -7.54 3.40 14.54
C THR A 149 -7.71 3.12 16.02
N PHE A 150 -7.25 1.95 16.45
CA PHE A 150 -7.23 1.58 17.87
C PHE A 150 -5.98 0.75 18.18
N VAL A 151 -5.64 0.64 19.46
CA VAL A 151 -4.53 -0.19 19.93
C VAL A 151 -5.10 -1.51 20.43
N GLU A 152 -4.53 -2.62 19.97
CA GLU A 152 -4.82 -3.97 20.44
C GLU A 152 -3.56 -4.58 21.03
N THR A 153 -3.66 -5.16 22.22
CA THR A 153 -2.55 -5.86 22.88
C THR A 153 -2.81 -7.36 22.79
N ASP A 154 -1.86 -8.10 22.22
CA ASP A 154 -1.98 -9.55 22.10
C ASP A 154 -1.60 -10.28 23.41
N GLU A 155 -1.78 -11.61 23.42
CA GLU A 155 -1.48 -12.45 24.58
C GLU A 155 0.01 -12.44 24.98
N SER A 156 0.90 -12.02 24.08
CA SER A 156 2.33 -11.86 24.37
C SER A 156 2.67 -10.51 24.99
N GLY A 157 1.69 -9.62 25.16
CA GLY A 157 1.87 -8.28 25.72
C GLY A 157 2.25 -7.23 24.68
N ILE A 158 2.34 -7.59 23.39
CA ILE A 158 2.73 -6.68 22.32
C ILE A 158 1.51 -5.89 21.88
N SER A 159 1.64 -4.56 21.96
CA SER A 159 0.59 -3.63 21.52
C SER A 159 0.81 -3.23 20.06
N LYS A 160 -0.24 -3.36 19.25
CA LYS A 160 -0.23 -3.07 17.81
C LYS A 160 -1.33 -2.06 17.48
N VAL A 161 -1.05 -1.14 16.55
CA VAL A 161 -2.10 -0.24 16.03
C VAL A 161 -2.84 -0.94 14.91
N ILE A 162 -4.16 -0.94 15.02
CA ILE A 162 -5.08 -1.62 14.12
C ILE A 162 -5.91 -0.60 13.36
N ARG A 163 -6.17 -0.88 12.09
CA ARG A 163 -7.15 -0.17 11.25
C ARG A 163 -7.91 -1.18 10.39
N GLY A 164 -9.18 -1.41 10.68
CA GLY A 164 -9.95 -2.46 10.01
C GLY A 164 -9.33 -3.85 10.27
N ASP A 165 -9.06 -4.61 9.20
CA ASP A 165 -8.39 -5.92 9.28
C ASP A 165 -6.85 -5.83 9.20
N ARG A 166 -6.28 -4.62 9.35
CA ARG A 166 -4.86 -4.33 9.13
C ARG A 166 -4.14 -3.90 10.39
N VAL A 167 -2.85 -4.22 10.42
CA VAL A 167 -1.88 -3.84 11.44
C VAL A 167 -0.94 -2.79 10.85
N ALA A 168 -0.65 -1.74 11.61
CA ALA A 168 0.40 -0.79 11.29
C ALA A 168 1.77 -1.43 11.51
N VAL A 169 2.63 -1.31 10.50
CA VAL A 169 4.02 -1.74 10.55
C VAL A 169 4.91 -0.58 10.19
N ILE A 170 5.83 -0.26 11.07
CA ILE A 170 6.86 0.75 10.86
C ILE A 170 7.93 0.16 9.94
N TYR A 171 8.33 0.91 8.91
CA TYR A 171 9.44 0.53 8.06
C TYR A 171 10.22 1.75 7.60
N CYS A 172 11.49 1.56 7.25
CA CYS A 172 12.30 2.59 6.63
C CYS A 172 12.45 2.31 5.15
N SER A 173 12.08 3.30 4.32
CA SER A 173 12.05 3.06 2.88
C SER A 173 13.44 3.06 2.23
N VAL A 174 14.43 3.73 2.81
CA VAL A 174 15.75 3.85 2.16
C VAL A 174 16.73 2.76 2.56
N ARG A 175 16.56 2.16 3.75
CA ARG A 175 17.48 1.18 4.33
C ARG A 175 16.73 0.30 5.32
N PRO A 176 17.24 -0.90 5.64
CA PRO A 176 16.78 -1.60 6.84
C PRO A 176 16.92 -0.62 8.01
N TRP A 177 15.80 -0.33 8.68
CA TRP A 177 15.91 0.34 9.98
C TRP A 177 16.70 -0.61 10.89
N PRO A 178 17.56 -0.12 11.79
CA PRO A 178 18.34 -0.99 12.64
C PRO A 178 17.37 -1.76 13.54
N TRP A 179 17.02 -2.98 13.12
CA TRP A 179 16.21 -3.90 13.88
C TRP A 179 17.19 -4.63 14.80
N THR A 180 17.72 -3.88 15.76
CA THR A 180 18.94 -4.30 16.47
C THR A 180 18.65 -5.50 17.37
N ARG A 181 19.72 -6.21 17.75
CA ARG A 181 19.65 -7.33 18.71
C ARG A 181 19.20 -6.89 20.10
N SER A 182 19.26 -5.59 20.37
CA SER A 182 19.05 -4.97 21.69
C SER A 182 17.57 -4.88 22.07
N TYR A 183 16.65 -4.97 21.10
CA TYR A 183 15.21 -4.95 21.34
C TYR A 183 14.48 -6.04 20.53
N PRO A 184 13.39 -6.63 21.05
CA PRO A 184 12.54 -7.52 20.25
C PRO A 184 12.05 -6.79 19.01
N THR A 185 12.36 -7.31 17.82
CA THR A 185 12.00 -6.68 16.54
C THR A 185 10.50 -6.40 16.43
N THR A 186 9.66 -7.25 17.03
CA THR A 186 8.21 -7.11 17.06
C THR A 186 7.72 -5.91 17.87
N GLU A 187 8.44 -5.47 18.91
CA GLU A 187 8.07 -4.28 19.68
C GLU A 187 8.35 -3.01 18.87
N LEU A 188 9.50 -2.93 18.20
CA LEU A 188 9.89 -1.80 17.35
C LEU A 188 8.99 -1.67 16.11
N LEU A 189 8.59 -2.78 15.50
CA LEU A 189 7.75 -2.77 14.30
C LEU A 189 6.33 -2.25 14.53
N HIS A 190 5.83 -2.38 15.76
CA HIS A 190 4.43 -2.17 16.09
C HIS A 190 4.17 -1.07 17.13
N ASP A 191 5.21 -0.38 17.61
CA ASP A 191 5.11 0.65 18.64
C ASP A 191 3.96 1.64 18.34
N PRO A 192 2.90 1.65 19.16
CA PRO A 192 1.73 2.49 18.91
C PRO A 192 1.99 4.00 18.98
N VAL A 193 2.92 4.43 19.83
CA VAL A 193 3.27 5.85 19.98
C VAL A 193 4.05 6.30 18.76
N LEU A 194 5.02 5.49 18.33
CA LEU A 194 5.80 5.78 17.13
C LEU A 194 4.92 5.75 15.86
N VAL A 195 3.96 4.82 15.76
CA VAL A 195 2.95 4.81 14.69
C VAL A 195 2.14 6.11 14.70
N ALA A 196 1.71 6.59 15.86
CA ALA A 196 0.95 7.84 15.97
C ALA A 196 1.77 9.06 15.53
N LEU A 197 3.06 9.13 15.91
CA LEU A 197 3.96 10.21 15.51
C LEU A 197 4.22 10.22 14.00
N ILE A 198 4.48 9.05 13.39
CA ILE A 198 4.74 8.92 11.94
C ILE A 198 3.47 9.16 11.12
N HIS A 199 2.32 8.63 11.54
CA HIS A 199 1.07 8.73 10.78
C HIS A 199 0.36 10.07 10.97
N GLY A 200 0.35 10.61 12.18
CA GLY A 200 -0.45 11.77 12.56
C GLY A 200 0.25 13.11 12.37
N GLU A 201 1.48 13.24 12.89
CA GLU A 201 2.16 14.54 12.98
C GLU A 201 3.23 14.73 11.91
N ARG A 202 3.98 13.67 11.57
CA ARG A 202 5.18 13.72 10.72
C ARG A 202 6.21 14.77 11.15
N ASP A 203 6.26 15.09 12.44
CA ASP A 203 7.33 15.92 13.00
C ASP A 203 8.56 15.04 13.27
N VAL A 204 9.56 15.20 12.42
CA VAL A 204 10.81 14.43 12.45
C VAL A 204 11.56 14.63 13.75
N ASN A 205 11.53 15.83 14.34
CA ASN A 205 12.22 16.10 15.60
C ASN A 205 11.55 15.37 16.76
N ARG A 206 10.22 15.31 16.79
CA ARG A 206 9.48 14.55 17.82
C ARG A 206 9.63 13.05 17.66
N ILE A 207 9.63 12.56 16.41
CA ILE A 207 9.93 11.16 16.10
C ILE A 207 11.31 10.80 16.61
N ARG A 208 12.31 11.64 16.31
CA ARG A 208 13.69 11.46 16.76
C ARG A 208 13.79 11.46 18.28
N GLU A 209 13.24 12.48 18.94
CA GLU A 209 13.27 12.61 20.40
C GLU A 209 12.63 11.38 21.08
N TYR A 210 11.51 10.90 20.56
CA TYR A 210 10.88 9.69 21.07
C TYR A 210 11.78 8.45 20.91
N CYS A 211 12.37 8.26 19.73
CA CYS A 211 13.26 7.14 19.46
C CYS A 211 14.54 7.18 20.31
N GLU A 212 15.18 8.35 20.46
CA GLU A 212 16.39 8.51 21.29
C GLU A 212 16.11 8.26 22.79
N ASN A 213 14.91 8.58 23.26
CA ASN A 213 14.51 8.35 24.66
C ASN A 213 14.05 6.92 24.93
N THR A 214 13.31 6.32 24.00
CA THR A 214 12.68 5.00 24.18
C THR A 214 13.61 3.86 23.76
N TYR A 215 14.44 4.11 22.73
CA TYR A 215 15.38 3.15 22.15
C TYR A 215 16.80 3.74 22.06
N PRO A 216 17.40 4.14 23.20
CA PRO A 216 18.71 4.80 23.22
C PRO A 216 19.81 3.95 22.58
N ASP A 217 19.75 2.62 22.75
CA ASP A 217 20.74 1.68 22.22
C ASP A 217 20.60 1.46 20.71
N LEU A 218 19.42 1.73 20.14
CA LEU A 218 19.18 1.64 18.70
C LEU A 218 20.14 2.56 17.95
N MET A 219 20.38 3.76 18.47
CA MET A 219 21.30 4.72 17.88
C MET A 219 22.76 4.24 17.98
N VAL A 220 23.16 3.69 19.12
CA VAL A 220 24.54 3.19 19.33
C VAL A 220 24.86 2.07 18.33
N ASP A 221 23.97 1.10 18.18
CA ASP A 221 24.13 -0.01 17.22
C ASP A 221 24.11 0.50 15.77
N THR A 222 23.27 1.50 15.45
CA THR A 222 23.25 2.18 14.14
C THR A 222 24.60 2.81 13.79
N TYR A 223 25.26 3.44 14.77
CA TYR A 223 26.53 4.13 14.57
C TYR A 223 27.73 3.17 14.47
N VAL A 224 27.71 2.06 15.21
CA VAL A 224 28.82 1.10 15.28
C VAL A 224 28.88 0.19 14.06
N ASP A 225 27.74 -0.30 13.57
CA ASP A 225 27.72 -1.24 12.44
C ASP A 225 27.87 -0.57 11.06
N MET A 226 27.68 0.76 10.96
CA MET A 226 27.51 1.42 9.66
C MET A 226 28.47 2.57 9.32
N ASN A 227 29.50 2.87 10.14
CA ASN A 227 30.48 3.95 9.88
C ASN A 227 29.80 5.29 9.47
N TYR A 228 28.78 5.70 10.21
CA TYR A 228 27.91 6.80 9.81
C TYR A 228 28.37 8.15 10.39
N GLU A 229 28.34 9.21 9.58
CA GLU A 229 28.59 10.56 10.07
C GLU A 229 27.34 11.10 10.80
N PRO A 230 27.49 11.79 11.95
CA PRO A 230 26.38 12.29 12.77
C PRO A 230 25.38 13.20 12.04
N SER A 231 25.78 13.84 10.92
CA SER A 231 24.94 14.73 10.12
C SER A 231 23.83 14.01 9.34
N ASP A 232 24.00 12.72 9.09
CA ASP A 232 23.06 11.95 8.26
C ASP A 232 21.94 11.29 9.11
N SER A 233 21.89 11.51 10.43
CA SER A 233 20.92 10.85 11.32
C SER A 233 19.50 11.41 11.18
N ALA A 234 19.35 12.71 10.88
CA ALA A 234 18.06 13.31 10.57
C ALA A 234 17.41 12.66 9.33
N VAL A 235 18.26 12.31 8.36
CA VAL A 235 17.87 11.65 7.11
C VAL A 235 17.20 10.30 7.40
N LEU A 236 17.58 9.59 8.46
CA LEU A 236 17.01 8.29 8.79
C LEU A 236 15.52 8.43 9.17
N TYR A 237 15.22 9.31 10.13
CA TYR A 237 13.86 9.53 10.67
C TYR A 237 12.89 10.09 9.62
N ASP A 238 13.39 10.86 8.65
CA ASP A 238 12.62 11.35 7.49
C ASP A 238 12.03 10.22 6.63
N TYR A 239 12.65 9.03 6.66
CA TYR A 239 12.27 7.90 5.84
C TYR A 239 11.47 6.83 6.56
N LEU A 240 11.16 7.00 7.85
CA LEU A 240 10.21 6.18 8.57
C LEU A 240 8.81 6.35 8.00
N LYS A 241 8.15 5.23 7.73
CA LYS A 241 6.84 5.16 7.12
C LYS A 241 6.02 4.06 7.76
N ILE A 242 4.70 4.19 7.66
CA ILE A 242 3.75 3.15 8.05
C ILE A 242 3.28 2.40 6.82
N ARG A 243 3.33 1.07 6.89
CA ARG A 243 2.64 0.18 5.96
C ARG A 243 1.50 -0.51 6.72
N TRP A 244 0.31 -0.52 6.12
CA TRP A 244 -0.87 -1.20 6.68
C TRP A 244 -0.99 -2.60 6.10
N ILE A 245 -0.65 -3.61 6.90
CA ILE A 245 -0.55 -5.00 6.44
C ILE A 245 -1.75 -5.79 6.97
N ARG A 246 -2.35 -6.63 6.12
CA ARG A 246 -3.51 -7.44 6.51
C ARG A 246 -3.12 -8.44 7.61
N ARG A 247 -3.95 -8.60 8.64
CA ARG A 247 -3.74 -9.59 9.70
C ARG A 247 -3.56 -10.99 9.12
N GLY A 248 -2.58 -11.73 9.64
CA GLY A 248 -2.22 -13.05 9.16
C GLY A 248 -1.42 -13.06 7.84
N GLN A 249 -1.23 -11.92 7.18
CA GLN A 249 -0.40 -11.82 5.98
C GLN A 249 1.08 -11.91 6.36
N ARG A 250 1.82 -12.73 5.62
CA ARG A 250 3.29 -12.77 5.71
C ARG A 250 3.86 -11.58 4.95
N PHE A 251 4.74 -10.84 5.59
CA PHE A 251 5.40 -9.68 4.99
C PHE A 251 6.90 -9.65 5.31
N ARG A 252 7.63 -8.89 4.50
CA ARG A 252 9.07 -8.68 4.59
C ARG A 252 9.35 -7.19 4.62
N VAL A 253 10.21 -6.76 5.55
CA VAL A 253 10.44 -5.33 5.82
C VAL A 253 11.48 -4.72 4.86
N ASN A 254 12.25 -5.54 4.14
CA ASN A 254 13.41 -5.13 3.32
C ASN A 254 13.25 -5.37 1.79
N GLU A 255 12.06 -5.19 1.21
CA GLU A 255 11.81 -5.45 -0.22
C GLU A 255 12.19 -4.30 -1.18
N ARG A 256 13.40 -3.71 -1.08
CA ARG A 256 13.91 -2.90 -2.19
C ARG A 256 14.95 -3.68 -3.00
N PRO A 257 14.82 -3.76 -4.34
CA PRO A 257 15.93 -4.11 -5.20
C PRO A 257 17.07 -3.10 -4.96
N GLY A 258 18.23 -3.58 -4.50
CA GLY A 258 19.41 -2.75 -4.23
C GLY A 258 19.60 -2.27 -2.79
N THR A 259 18.69 -2.57 -1.85
CA THR A 259 19.04 -2.48 -0.42
C THR A 259 19.97 -3.63 -0.07
N ILE A 260 21.08 -3.33 0.61
CA ILE A 260 21.98 -4.34 1.16
C ILE A 260 21.16 -5.20 2.11
N ALA A 261 20.88 -6.44 1.71
CA ALA A 261 20.32 -7.43 2.62
C ALA A 261 21.39 -7.69 3.69
N LEU A 262 21.19 -7.16 4.90
CA LEU A 262 22.03 -7.54 6.02
C LEU A 262 21.74 -9.03 6.28
N PRO A 263 22.75 -9.93 6.23
CA PRO A 263 22.56 -11.39 6.30
C PRO A 263 21.84 -11.90 7.56
N HIS A 264 21.61 -11.04 8.54
CA HIS A 264 21.00 -11.36 9.84
C HIS A 264 19.56 -10.83 10.00
N GLU A 265 19.00 -10.13 9.00
CA GLU A 265 17.70 -9.43 9.09
C GLU A 265 16.65 -9.93 8.09
N ASP A 266 16.87 -11.09 7.48
CA ASP A 266 15.91 -11.66 6.52
C ASP A 266 14.79 -12.44 7.23
N HIS A 267 13.88 -11.70 7.86
CA HIS A 267 12.78 -12.27 8.63
C HIS A 267 11.43 -12.02 7.93
N TRP A 268 10.65 -13.10 7.82
CA TRP A 268 9.25 -13.03 7.45
C TRP A 268 8.42 -12.83 8.72
N PHE A 269 7.65 -11.76 8.74
CA PHE A 269 6.74 -11.45 9.84
C PHE A 269 5.31 -11.82 9.45
N ILE A 270 4.50 -12.18 10.44
CA ILE A 270 3.06 -12.34 10.29
C ILE A 270 2.43 -11.18 11.06
N ALA A 271 1.60 -10.38 10.37
CA ALA A 271 0.89 -9.25 10.96
C ALA A 271 -0.15 -9.72 11.99
#